data_AF-B3VPY9-F1
#
_entry.id   AF-B3VPY9-F1
#
_cell.length_a   1.000
_cell.length_b   1.000
_cell.length_c   1.000
_cell.angle_alpha   90.00
_cell.angle_beta   90.00
_cell.angle_gamma   90.00
#
_symmetry.space_group_name_H-M   'P 1'
#
loop_
_entity.id
_entity.type
_entity.pdbx_description
1 polymer ?
#
loop_
_entity_poly.entity_id
_entity_poly.type
_entity_poly.pdbx_seq_one_letter_code
_entity_poly.pdbx_strand_id
1 'polypeptide(L)'
;GKGLASAALGALLQARGYRVRLRKLDPYLNVDPGTMSPYQHGEVFVTDDGAETDLDLGHYERFTGRSANQQDNITTGRIYQEIIAKERRGDYLGATVQVIPHVTDAIKEFILDGNDEFDFVLCEIGGTVGDIE
;
A
#
# COMPACT_ATOMS: atom_id res chain seq x y z
N GLY A 1 -15.51 3.98 1.44
CA GLY A 1 -16.00 2.71 1.98
C GLY A 1 -15.41 1.46 1.34
N LYS A 2 -14.40 1.57 0.46
CA LYS A 2 -13.70 0.40 -0.10
C LYS A 2 -12.94 -0.37 0.98
N GLY A 3 -12.18 0.33 1.83
CA GLY A 3 -11.46 -0.27 2.96
C GLY A 3 -12.30 -1.13 3.89
N LEU A 4 -13.46 -0.64 4.33
CA LEU A 4 -14.38 -1.45 5.16
C LEU A 4 -14.88 -2.72 4.44
N ALA A 5 -15.16 -2.63 3.14
CA ALA A 5 -15.58 -3.79 2.36
C ALA A 5 -14.45 -4.81 2.19
N SER A 6 -13.23 -4.35 1.91
CA SER A 6 -12.02 -5.18 1.85
C SER A 6 -11.76 -5.87 3.19
N ALA A 7 -11.82 -5.13 4.30
CA ALA A 7 -11.64 -5.64 5.66
C ALA A 7 -12.67 -6.71 6.01
N ALA A 8 -13.95 -6.47 5.70
CA ALA A 8 -15.03 -7.43 5.93
C ALA A 8 -14.86 -8.70 5.09
N LEU A 9 -14.47 -8.58 3.82
CA LEU A 9 -14.16 -9.74 2.97
C LEU A 9 -12.98 -10.55 3.53
N GLY A 10 -11.92 -9.87 3.99
CA GLY A 10 -10.78 -10.51 4.63
C GLY A 10 -11.18 -11.32 5.87
N ALA A 11 -12.00 -10.73 6.75
CA ALA A 11 -12.52 -11.41 7.93
C ALA A 11 -13.39 -12.62 7.57
N LEU A 12 -14.23 -12.53 6.52
CA LEU A 12 -15.04 -13.66 6.04
C LEU A 12 -14.18 -14.81 5.50
N LEU A 13 -13.11 -14.50 4.77
CA LEU A 13 -12.16 -15.50 4.27
C LEU A 13 -11.39 -16.16 5.43
N GLN A 14 -10.95 -15.40 6.43
CA GLN A 14 -10.33 -15.95 7.64
C GLN A 14 -11.29 -16.85 8.44
N ALA A 15 -12.58 -16.46 8.54
CA ALA A 15 -13.60 -17.30 9.17
C ALA A 15 -13.82 -18.65 8.43
N ARG A 16 -13.36 -18.76 7.17
CA ARG A 16 -13.33 -20.01 6.40
C ARG A 16 -12.00 -20.77 6.51
N GLY A 17 -11.07 -20.30 7.34
CA GLY A 17 -9.79 -20.96 7.61
C GLY A 17 -8.65 -20.56 6.67
N TYR A 18 -8.83 -19.52 5.83
CA TYR A 18 -7.77 -19.03 4.95
C TYR A 18 -6.87 -18.01 5.64
N ARG A 19 -5.58 -18.01 5.29
CA ARG A 19 -4.63 -16.96 5.65
C ARG A 19 -4.78 -15.82 4.66
N VAL A 20 -5.12 -14.63 5.17
CA VAL A 20 -5.42 -13.46 4.34
C VAL A 20 -4.48 -12.32 4.70
N ARG A 21 -3.98 -11.64 3.67
CA ARG A 21 -3.26 -10.37 3.77
C ARG A 21 -4.08 -9.27 3.10
N LEU A 22 -4.08 -8.08 3.67
CA LEU A 22 -4.64 -6.89 3.04
C LEU A 22 -3.52 -5.89 2.76
N ARG A 23 -3.57 -5.23 1.62
CA ARG A 23 -2.64 -4.19 1.22
C ARG A 23 -3.38 -2.97 0.70
N LYS A 24 -2.86 -1.79 0.99
CA LYS A 24 -3.39 -0.51 0.50
C LYS A 24 -2.40 0.14 -0.47
N LEU A 25 -2.90 0.56 -1.63
CA LEU A 25 -2.17 1.39 -2.58
C LEU A 25 -2.81 2.77 -2.61
N ASP A 26 -2.07 3.78 -2.17
CA ASP A 26 -2.53 5.16 -2.08
C ASP A 26 -1.99 6.02 -3.22
N PRO A 27 -2.85 6.70 -3.99
CA PRO A 27 -2.43 7.42 -5.18
C PRO A 27 -1.76 8.78 -4.86
N TYR A 28 -1.77 9.24 -3.60
CA TYR A 28 -1.23 10.54 -3.24
C TYR A 28 0.32 10.59 -3.25
N LEU A 29 0.86 11.80 -3.42
CA LEU A 29 2.30 12.05 -3.58
C LEU A 29 3.06 12.20 -2.26
N ASN A 30 2.38 12.32 -1.13
CA ASN A 30 3.04 12.24 0.17
C ASN A 30 3.71 10.87 0.31
N VAL A 31 4.97 10.84 0.77
CA VAL A 31 5.72 9.58 0.95
C VAL A 31 5.04 8.72 2.02
N ASP A 32 4.60 9.38 3.08
CA ASP A 32 3.81 8.89 4.19
C ASP A 32 2.75 9.96 4.54
N PRO A 33 1.68 9.59 5.27
CA PRO A 33 0.67 10.56 5.68
C PRO A 33 1.08 11.42 6.88
N GLY A 34 2.29 11.28 7.43
CA GLY A 34 2.76 12.03 8.60
C GLY A 34 2.80 13.55 8.40
N THR A 35 2.84 13.99 7.13
CA THR A 35 2.78 15.40 6.74
C THR A 35 1.35 15.92 6.47
N MET A 36 0.34 15.05 6.48
CA MET A 36 -1.05 15.41 6.21
C MET A 36 -1.75 15.86 7.50
N SER A 37 -2.67 16.82 7.38
CA SER A 37 -3.44 17.31 8.53
C SER A 37 -4.46 16.25 9.00
N PRO A 38 -4.39 15.78 10.25
CA PRO A 38 -5.29 14.71 10.71
C PRO A 38 -6.75 15.16 10.81
N TYR A 39 -6.98 16.46 11.00
CA TYR A 39 -8.32 17.03 11.03
C TYR A 39 -9.00 17.08 9.66
N GLN A 40 -8.23 17.06 8.57
CA GLN A 40 -8.74 17.18 7.20
C GLN A 40 -8.73 15.86 6.45
N HIS A 41 -7.74 15.01 6.73
CA HIS A 41 -7.49 13.78 5.98
C HIS A 41 -7.69 12.50 6.78
N GLY A 42 -8.01 12.62 8.08
CA GLY A 42 -8.15 11.48 8.98
C GLY A 42 -6.87 11.19 9.76
N GLU A 43 -6.98 10.28 10.72
CA GLU A 43 -5.83 9.89 11.56
C GLU A 43 -4.70 9.26 10.74
N VAL A 44 -3.48 9.39 11.25
CA VAL A 44 -2.34 8.57 10.81
C VAL A 44 -2.36 7.30 11.65
N PHE A 45 -2.34 6.14 11.00
CA PHE A 45 -2.19 4.86 11.68
C PHE A 45 -0.70 4.53 11.84
N VAL A 46 -0.30 4.00 12.98
CA VAL A 46 1.09 3.61 13.24
C VAL A 46 1.15 2.11 13.48
N THR A 47 1.87 1.40 12.64
CA THR A 47 2.05 -0.06 12.74
C THR A 47 3.03 -0.45 13.84
N ASP A 48 3.00 -1.72 14.25
CA ASP A 48 3.92 -2.25 15.29
C ASP A 48 5.41 -2.13 14.90
N ASP A 49 5.72 -2.11 13.60
CA ASP A 49 7.08 -1.90 13.07
C ASP A 49 7.44 -0.41 12.87
N GLY A 50 6.57 0.51 13.29
CA GLY A 50 6.83 1.94 13.37
C GLY A 50 6.60 2.72 12.07
N ALA A 51 5.86 2.17 11.10
CA ALA A 51 5.49 2.91 9.91
C ALA A 51 4.27 3.78 10.16
N GLU A 52 4.32 5.03 9.70
CA GLU A 52 3.18 5.93 9.59
C GLU A 52 2.44 5.63 8.29
N THR A 53 1.16 5.26 8.38
CA THR A 53 0.36 4.75 7.26
C THR A 53 -1.04 5.35 7.23
N ASP A 54 -1.75 5.11 6.13
CA ASP A 54 -3.17 5.47 6.00
C ASP A 54 -4.03 4.75 7.05
N LEU A 55 -5.12 5.40 7.46
CA LEU A 55 -6.07 4.89 8.46
C LEU A 55 -6.74 3.57 8.05
N ASP A 56 -6.81 3.26 6.76
CA ASP A 56 -7.39 2.01 6.26
C ASP A 56 -6.67 0.78 6.82
N LEU A 57 -5.37 0.86 7.12
CA LEU A 57 -4.64 -0.26 7.74
C LEU A 57 -5.20 -0.59 9.13
N GLY A 58 -5.56 0.43 9.91
CA GLY A 58 -6.22 0.21 11.20
C GLY A 58 -7.57 -0.48 11.06
N HIS A 59 -8.32 -0.23 9.98
CA HIS A 59 -9.53 -0.99 9.69
C HIS A 59 -9.22 -2.46 9.38
N TYR A 60 -8.18 -2.73 8.60
CA TYR A 60 -7.79 -4.10 8.28
C TYR A 60 -7.40 -4.88 9.53
N GLU A 61 -6.56 -4.30 10.40
CA GLU A 61 -6.16 -4.95 11.65
C GLU A 61 -7.37 -5.26 12.55
N ARG A 62 -8.26 -4.28 12.75
CA ARG A 62 -9.43 -4.43 13.62
C ARG A 62 -10.38 -5.53 13.16
N PHE A 63 -10.51 -5.75 11.86
CA PHE A 63 -11.37 -6.80 11.30
C PHE A 63 -10.69 -8.16 11.27
N THR A 64 -9.38 -8.21 11.03
CA THR A 64 -8.66 -9.46 10.76
C THR A 64 -7.83 -9.98 11.94
N GLY A 65 -7.63 -9.16 12.97
CA GLY A 65 -6.80 -9.48 14.13
C GLY A 65 -5.31 -9.66 13.82
N ARG A 66 -4.88 -9.30 12.61
CA ARG A 66 -3.49 -9.40 12.15
C ARG A 66 -2.87 -8.01 12.19
N SER A 67 -1.72 -7.85 12.85
CA SER A 67 -0.93 -6.63 12.76
C SER A 67 -0.48 -6.39 11.32
N ALA A 68 -0.78 -5.20 10.80
CA ALA A 68 -0.26 -4.67 9.57
C ALA A 68 1.18 -4.19 9.80
N ASN A 69 1.94 -4.09 8.71
CA ASN A 69 3.32 -3.62 8.74
C ASN A 69 3.60 -2.68 7.57
N GLN A 70 4.81 -2.13 7.51
CA GLN A 70 5.22 -1.19 6.47
C GLN A 70 5.10 -1.72 5.03
N GLN A 71 5.03 -3.04 4.83
CA GLN A 71 4.88 -3.69 3.52
C GLN A 71 3.41 -3.88 3.13
N ASP A 72 2.48 -3.42 3.96
CA ASP A 72 1.03 -3.48 3.72
C ASP A 72 0.47 -2.16 3.17
N ASN A 73 1.28 -1.10 3.07
CA ASN A 73 0.92 0.17 2.46
C ASN A 73 2.00 0.64 1.48
N ILE A 74 1.57 1.23 0.37
CA ILE A 74 2.45 1.96 -0.54
C ILE A 74 1.76 3.21 -1.07
N THR A 75 2.53 4.26 -1.30
CA THR A 75 2.06 5.54 -1.83
C THR A 75 2.74 5.85 -3.16
N THR A 76 2.10 6.63 -4.03
CA THR A 76 2.75 7.18 -5.23
C THR A 76 4.01 7.95 -4.86
N GLY A 77 3.97 8.73 -3.77
CA GLY A 77 5.13 9.47 -3.26
C GLY A 77 6.36 8.59 -3.04
N ARG A 78 6.19 7.47 -2.32
CA ARG A 78 7.26 6.53 -2.00
C ARG A 78 7.82 5.87 -3.27
N ILE A 79 6.95 5.44 -4.19
CA ILE A 79 7.36 4.82 -5.46
C ILE A 79 8.23 5.79 -6.28
N TYR A 80 7.77 7.02 -6.46
CA TYR A 80 8.51 8.02 -7.23
C TYR A 80 9.82 8.41 -6.55
N GLN A 81 9.84 8.55 -5.21
CA GLN A 81 11.06 8.82 -4.47
C GLN A 81 12.11 7.73 -4.69
N GLU A 82 11.73 6.45 -4.59
CA GLU A 82 12.64 5.32 -4.80
C GLU A 82 13.15 5.24 -6.24
N ILE A 83 12.28 5.43 -7.23
CA ILE A 83 12.66 5.39 -8.64
C ILE A 83 13.62 6.53 -8.98
N ILE A 84 13.36 7.76 -8.51
CA ILE A 84 14.25 8.91 -8.72
C ILE A 84 15.59 8.67 -8.02
N ALA A 85 15.59 8.10 -6.82
CA ALA A 85 16.82 7.76 -6.11
C ALA A 85 17.65 6.70 -6.86
N LYS A 86 17.02 5.63 -7.37
CA LYS A 86 17.66 4.61 -8.23
C LYS A 86 18.27 5.25 -9.48
N GLU A 87 17.54 6.15 -10.12
CA GLU A 87 18.01 6.85 -11.30
C GLU A 87 19.23 7.73 -11.02
N ARG A 88 19.21 8.54 -9.96
CA ARG A 88 20.34 9.38 -9.56
C ARG A 88 21.59 8.60 -9.17
N ARG A 89 21.45 7.35 -8.69
CA ARG A 89 22.59 6.44 -8.43
C ARG A 89 23.16 5.79 -9.69
N GLY A 90 22.43 5.86 -10.81
CA GLY A 90 22.82 5.22 -12.07
C GLY A 90 22.34 3.78 -12.20
N ASP A 91 21.39 3.33 -11.39
CA ASP A 91 20.91 1.93 -11.38
C ASP A 91 20.25 1.53 -12.72
N TYR A 92 19.75 2.51 -13.48
CA TYR A 92 19.18 2.31 -14.82
C TYR A 92 20.20 2.43 -15.96
N LEU A 93 21.50 2.51 -15.66
CA LEU A 93 22.60 2.46 -16.63
C LEU A 93 22.49 3.50 -17.78
N GLY A 94 21.95 4.68 -17.47
CA GLY A 94 21.76 5.77 -18.43
C GLY A 94 20.53 5.63 -19.35
N ALA A 95 19.70 4.61 -19.15
CA ALA A 95 18.43 4.46 -19.86
C ALA A 95 17.39 5.50 -19.39
N THR A 96 16.42 5.79 -20.25
CA THR A 96 15.29 6.67 -19.92
C THR A 96 14.37 6.00 -18.91
N VAL A 97 14.12 6.65 -17.78
CA VAL A 97 13.11 6.24 -16.81
C VAL A 97 11.73 6.75 -17.23
N GLN A 98 10.73 5.87 -17.14
CA GLN A 98 9.38 6.06 -17.68
C GLN A 98 8.34 5.47 -16.73
N VAL A 99 7.09 5.94 -16.80
CA VAL A 99 5.97 5.37 -16.02
C VAL A 99 5.81 3.87 -16.31
N ILE A 100 5.80 3.49 -17.58
CA ILE A 100 5.87 2.10 -18.00
C ILE A 100 7.25 1.88 -18.64
N PRO A 101 8.05 0.90 -18.17
CA PRO A 101 7.70 -0.10 -17.16
C PRO A 101 8.06 0.29 -15.72
N HIS A 102 8.89 1.30 -15.47
CA HIS A 102 9.56 1.46 -14.17
C HIS A 102 8.63 1.70 -12.97
N VAL A 103 7.59 2.55 -13.12
CA VAL A 103 6.61 2.79 -12.05
C VAL A 103 5.68 1.59 -11.90
N THR A 104 5.20 1.03 -13.01
CA THR A 104 4.31 -0.13 -12.96
C THR A 104 5.01 -1.41 -12.49
N ASP A 105 6.31 -1.54 -12.72
CA ASP A 105 7.15 -2.61 -12.17
C ASP A 105 7.28 -2.48 -10.65
N ALA A 106 7.55 -1.28 -10.12
CA ALA A 106 7.58 -1.06 -8.67
C ALA A 106 6.24 -1.41 -8.00
N ILE A 107 5.11 -1.07 -8.63
CA ILE A 107 3.78 -1.45 -8.14
C ILE A 107 3.61 -2.97 -8.14
N LYS A 108 4.02 -3.65 -9.23
CA LYS A 108 3.96 -5.12 -9.31
C LYS A 108 4.85 -5.79 -8.26
N GLU A 109 6.08 -5.30 -8.09
CA GLU A 109 7.02 -5.78 -7.08
C GLU A 109 6.38 -5.70 -5.68
N PHE A 110 5.82 -4.54 -5.33
CA PHE A 110 5.10 -4.36 -4.07
C PHE A 110 3.94 -5.35 -3.91
N ILE A 111 3.10 -5.53 -4.93
CA ILE A 111 1.93 -6.42 -4.87
C ILE A 111 2.37 -7.87 -4.67
N LEU A 112 3.43 -8.31 -5.35
CA LEU A 112 3.86 -9.71 -5.39
C LEU A 112 4.77 -10.11 -4.23
N ASP A 113 5.45 -9.16 -3.59
CA ASP A 113 6.44 -9.42 -2.55
C ASP A 113 5.84 -10.01 -1.25
N GLY A 114 6.53 -10.96 -0.64
CA GLY A 114 6.24 -11.48 0.70
C GLY A 114 4.89 -12.20 0.87
N ASN A 115 4.41 -12.91 -0.16
CA ASN A 115 3.06 -13.51 -0.15
C ASN A 115 3.01 -15.02 0.11
N ASP A 116 4.15 -15.69 0.31
CA ASP A 116 4.24 -17.17 0.37
C ASP A 116 3.40 -17.81 1.48
N GLU A 117 3.11 -17.06 2.55
CA GLU A 117 2.34 -17.54 3.71
C GLU A 117 0.84 -17.23 3.63
N PHE A 118 0.34 -16.68 2.51
CA PHE A 118 -1.05 -16.28 2.37
C PHE A 118 -1.75 -17.04 1.26
N ASP A 119 -3.00 -17.41 1.53
CA ASP A 119 -3.85 -18.04 0.52
C ASP A 119 -4.56 -16.95 -0.32
N PHE A 120 -4.82 -15.79 0.27
CA PHE A 120 -5.39 -14.62 -0.40
C PHE A 120 -4.66 -13.33 -0.03
N VAL A 121 -4.43 -12.49 -1.04
CA VAL A 121 -3.93 -11.12 -0.87
C VAL A 121 -4.96 -10.17 -1.46
N LEU A 122 -5.56 -9.34 -0.62
CA LEU A 122 -6.55 -8.35 -1.01
C LEU A 122 -5.85 -6.99 -1.15
N CYS A 123 -5.63 -6.55 -2.39
CA CYS A 123 -5.06 -5.24 -2.67
C CYS A 123 -6.18 -4.22 -2.91
N GLU A 124 -6.35 -3.28 -2.00
CA GLU A 124 -7.20 -2.12 -2.22
C GLU A 124 -6.43 -1.06 -3.00
N ILE A 125 -6.95 -0.71 -4.18
CA ILE A 125 -6.46 0.41 -4.96
C ILE A 125 -7.27 1.66 -4.57
N GLY A 126 -6.56 2.67 -4.06
CA GLY A 126 -7.11 3.99 -3.75
C GLY A 126 -7.56 4.75 -5.00
N GLY A 127 -8.11 5.95 -4.80
CA GLY A 127 -8.64 6.75 -5.91
C GLY A 127 -9.94 6.22 -6.51
N THR A 128 -10.32 6.76 -7.67
CA THR A 128 -11.52 6.36 -8.41
C THR A 128 -11.14 5.99 -9.84
N VAL A 129 -11.73 4.91 -10.35
CA VAL A 129 -11.52 4.52 -11.76
C VAL A 129 -11.94 5.66 -12.69
N GLY A 130 -11.01 6.10 -13.53
CA GLY A 130 -11.20 7.22 -14.45
C GLY A 130 -10.46 8.50 -14.04
N ASP A 131 -9.94 8.57 -12.81
CA ASP A 131 -9.04 9.63 -12.38
C ASP A 131 -7.63 9.41 -12.97
N ILE A 132 -6.83 10.49 -13.02
CA ILE A 132 -5.48 10.48 -13.61
C ILE A 132 -4.46 9.79 -12.69
N GLU A 133 -4.67 9.90 -11.39
CA GLU A 133 -3.78 9.44 -10.32
C GLU A 133 -3.61 7.90 -10.30
#